data_AF-A0A6J5ZI41-F1
#
_entry.id   AF-A0A6J5ZI41-F1
#
_cell.length_a   1.000
_cell.length_b   1.000
_cell.length_c   1.000
_cell.angle_alpha   90.00
_cell.angle_beta   90.00
_cell.angle_gamma   90.00
#
_symmetry.space_group_name_H-M   'P 1'
#
loop_
_entity.id
_entity.type
_entity.pdbx_description
1 polymer ?
#
loop_
_entity_poly.entity_id
_entity_poly.type
_entity_poly.pdbx_seq_one_letter_code
_entity_poly.pdbx_strand_id
1 'polypeptide(L)'
;MSLSFLSADQAAPQGSFSPVRQSNIDAALVESGAHIEERDGWRVAASYGDPVAEKQACAESVGLAELSCLGVTELLGAPSVITQITADVAGTGAKLGEAVFAGGAWWCTVKPERILAITNPADTAELRASLEAAAASSGEVVSVTDLTSALTTFSVSGPLARDAFARVTALDVRDREFPVCGFMPGSIGRVPGLLLRQGENSYLHTFGAASAQYMWESMIDAVEELGGRPVGIDALGPLGGAGEANSNA
;
A
#
# COMPACT_ATOMS: atom_id res chain seq x y z
N MET A 1 20.21 -11.08 -10.25
CA MET A 1 20.63 -11.48 -8.88
C MET A 1 19.40 -11.38 -7.99
N SER A 2 19.09 -12.41 -7.20
CA SER A 2 17.95 -12.37 -6.28
C SER A 2 18.36 -11.67 -4.98
N LEU A 3 17.55 -10.70 -4.54
CA LEU A 3 17.69 -10.00 -3.26
C LEU A 3 16.78 -10.60 -2.18
N SER A 4 16.45 -11.89 -2.30
CA SER A 4 15.51 -12.59 -1.40
C SER A 4 15.92 -12.55 0.08
N PHE A 5 17.20 -12.35 0.40
CA PHE A 5 17.65 -12.18 1.78
C PHE A 5 17.09 -10.91 2.47
N LEU A 6 16.55 -9.96 1.71
CA LEU A 6 15.85 -8.78 2.22
C LEU A 6 14.36 -9.05 2.48
N SER A 7 13.83 -10.17 1.98
CA SER A 7 12.41 -10.50 2.06
C SER A 7 12.06 -11.08 3.43
N ALA A 8 11.08 -10.47 4.09
CA ALA A 8 10.77 -10.79 5.46
C ALA A 8 10.08 -12.17 5.63
N ASP A 9 9.52 -12.73 4.55
CA ASP A 9 8.99 -14.11 4.53
C ASP A 9 10.08 -15.19 4.52
N GLN A 10 11.36 -14.80 4.33
CA GLN A 10 12.50 -15.72 4.39
C GLN A 10 13.04 -15.91 5.81
N ALA A 11 12.47 -15.21 6.81
CA ALA A 11 12.86 -15.38 8.21
C ALA A 11 12.41 -16.75 8.75
N ALA A 12 13.38 -17.61 9.09
CA ALA A 12 13.11 -18.95 9.59
C ALA A 12 12.86 -18.98 11.11
N PRO A 13 11.91 -19.81 11.60
CA PRO A 13 11.75 -20.06 13.02
C PRO A 13 13.04 -20.63 13.66
N GLN A 14 13.31 -20.24 14.91
CA GLN A 14 14.41 -20.81 15.70
C GLN A 14 13.86 -21.42 17.00
N GLY A 15 13.84 -22.75 17.06
CA GLY A 15 13.26 -23.48 18.19
C GLY A 15 11.76 -23.19 18.32
N SER A 16 11.33 -22.67 19.47
CA SER A 16 9.96 -22.23 19.71
C SER A 16 9.68 -20.79 19.29
N PHE A 17 10.70 -20.03 18.87
CA PHE A 17 10.53 -18.65 18.44
C PHE A 17 10.18 -18.61 16.95
N SER A 18 8.99 -18.10 16.65
CA SER A 18 8.60 -17.73 15.28
C SER A 18 8.64 -16.21 15.19
N PRO A 19 9.49 -15.61 14.34
CA PRO A 19 9.50 -14.17 14.15
C PRO A 19 8.16 -13.72 13.57
N VAL A 20 7.62 -12.63 14.11
CA VAL A 20 6.42 -11.96 13.59
C VAL A 20 6.82 -10.55 13.17
N ARG A 21 6.36 -10.15 11.99
CA ARG A 21 6.66 -8.83 11.42
C ARG A 21 5.78 -7.79 12.10
N GLN A 22 6.28 -6.57 12.24
CA GLN A 22 5.53 -5.48 12.87
C GLN A 22 5.86 -4.14 12.21
N SER A 23 4.91 -3.20 12.31
CA SER A 23 5.12 -1.83 11.85
C SER A 23 6.18 -1.11 12.71
N ASN A 24 6.84 -0.12 12.12
CA ASN A 24 7.72 0.80 12.84
C ASN A 24 6.97 1.62 13.91
N ILE A 25 5.64 1.66 13.83
CA ILE A 25 4.79 2.40 14.76
C ILE A 25 3.86 1.49 15.57
N ASP A 26 4.14 0.18 15.68
CA ASP A 26 3.33 -0.78 16.46
C ASP A 26 2.99 -0.25 17.87
N ALA A 27 3.97 0.33 18.56
CA ALA A 27 3.78 0.94 19.88
C ALA A 27 2.78 2.11 19.86
N ALA A 28 2.85 3.00 18.87
CA ALA A 28 1.94 4.13 18.75
C ALA A 28 0.52 3.69 18.37
N LEU A 29 0.38 2.63 17.56
CA LEU A 29 -0.93 2.03 17.28
C LEU A 29 -1.56 1.49 18.57
N VAL A 30 -0.80 0.75 19.37
CA VAL A 30 -1.26 0.22 20.67
C VAL A 30 -1.62 1.35 21.63
N GLU A 31 -0.79 2.40 21.72
CA GLU A 31 -1.06 3.58 22.55
C GLU A 31 -2.35 4.32 22.10
N SER A 32 -2.63 4.31 20.80
CA SER A 32 -3.86 4.85 20.21
C SER A 32 -5.08 3.94 20.39
N GLY A 33 -4.94 2.78 21.06
CA GLY A 33 -6.03 1.85 21.38
C GLY A 33 -6.20 0.71 20.38
N ALA A 34 -5.24 0.45 19.50
CA ALA A 34 -5.34 -0.65 18.54
C ALA A 34 -5.36 -2.02 19.23
N HIS A 35 -6.34 -2.84 18.84
CA HIS A 35 -6.33 -4.28 19.08
C HIS A 35 -5.47 -4.94 18.01
N ILE A 36 -4.29 -5.40 18.42
CA ILE A 36 -3.33 -6.03 17.51
C ILE A 36 -3.61 -7.53 17.39
N GLU A 37 -3.67 -8.01 16.16
CA GLU A 37 -3.77 -9.44 15.82
C GLU A 37 -2.59 -9.90 14.97
N GLU A 38 -2.30 -11.20 14.98
CA GLU A 38 -1.33 -11.80 14.06
C GLU A 38 -2.05 -12.34 12.83
N ARG A 39 -1.76 -11.78 11.65
CA ARG A 39 -2.32 -12.18 10.35
C ARG A 39 -1.21 -12.26 9.32
N ASP A 40 -1.12 -13.37 8.59
CA ASP A 40 -0.12 -13.58 7.53
C ASP A 40 1.34 -13.27 7.96
N GLY A 41 1.67 -13.60 9.22
CA GLY A 41 2.99 -13.34 9.81
C GLY A 41 3.27 -11.87 10.15
N TRP A 42 2.23 -11.04 10.24
CA TRP A 42 2.29 -9.64 10.67
C TRP A 42 1.45 -9.40 11.92
N ARG A 43 1.95 -8.55 12.81
CA ARG A 43 1.15 -7.81 13.79
C ARG A 43 0.41 -6.70 13.06
N VAL A 44 -0.92 -6.73 13.09
CA VAL A 44 -1.79 -5.77 12.41
C VAL A 44 -2.78 -5.14 13.37
N ALA A 45 -3.07 -3.85 13.22
CA ALA A 45 -4.19 -3.21 13.90
C ALA A 45 -5.52 -3.68 13.29
N ALA A 46 -6.16 -4.66 13.94
CA ALA A 46 -7.41 -5.25 13.48
C ALA A 46 -8.60 -4.29 13.65
N SER A 47 -8.64 -3.62 14.80
CA SER A 47 -9.65 -2.62 15.18
C SER A 47 -9.11 -1.69 16.27
N TYR A 48 -9.86 -0.66 16.62
CA TYR A 48 -9.64 0.25 17.75
C TYR A 48 -10.75 0.12 18.82
N GLY A 49 -11.51 -0.98 18.78
CA GLY A 49 -12.44 -1.40 19.84
C GLY A 49 -13.90 -1.06 19.58
N ASP A 50 -14.21 -0.31 18.52
CA ASP A 50 -15.59 -0.02 18.10
C ASP A 50 -15.75 -0.22 16.58
N PRO A 51 -15.91 -1.48 16.12
CA PRO A 51 -15.98 -1.78 14.68
C PRO A 51 -17.14 -1.08 13.95
N VAL A 52 -18.24 -0.77 14.65
CA VAL A 52 -19.37 -0.05 14.05
C VAL A 52 -18.97 1.39 13.79
N ALA A 53 -18.40 2.05 14.80
CA ALA A 53 -18.03 3.46 14.67
C ALA A 53 -16.80 3.66 13.75
N GLU A 54 -15.90 2.68 13.67
CA GLU A 54 -14.81 2.66 12.67
C GLU A 54 -15.36 2.56 11.24
N LYS A 55 -16.30 1.65 10.98
CA LYS A 55 -16.97 1.56 9.67
C LYS A 55 -17.78 2.80 9.33
N GLN A 56 -18.46 3.40 10.32
CA GLN A 56 -19.16 4.67 10.12
C GLN A 56 -18.19 5.80 9.80
N ALA A 57 -17.02 5.87 10.43
CA ALA A 57 -16.02 6.86 10.07
C ALA A 57 -15.59 6.74 8.60
N CYS A 58 -15.32 5.52 8.13
CA CYS A 58 -15.03 5.26 6.72
C CYS A 58 -16.21 5.59 5.77
N ALA A 59 -17.46 5.53 6.23
CA ALA A 59 -18.64 5.75 5.39
C ALA A 59 -19.10 7.22 5.38
N GLU A 60 -18.99 7.92 6.51
CA GLU A 60 -19.64 9.21 6.76
C GLU A 60 -18.63 10.36 6.94
N SER A 61 -17.37 10.07 7.26
CA SER A 61 -16.30 11.06 7.46
C SER A 61 -14.98 10.59 6.82
N VAL A 62 -13.97 10.23 7.61
CA VAL A 62 -12.70 9.68 7.16
C VAL A 62 -12.10 8.76 8.23
N GLY A 63 -11.64 7.58 7.82
CA GLY A 63 -10.85 6.65 8.62
C GLY A 63 -9.40 6.61 8.15
N LEU A 64 -8.46 6.55 9.11
CA LEU A 64 -7.03 6.32 8.86
C LEU A 64 -6.62 4.94 9.35
N ALA A 65 -6.08 4.12 8.47
CA ALA A 65 -5.54 2.81 8.81
C ALA A 65 -4.06 2.70 8.45
N GLU A 66 -3.30 2.09 9.34
CA GLU A 66 -1.91 1.69 9.13
C GLU A 66 -1.89 0.30 8.48
N LEU A 67 -1.20 0.17 7.34
CA LEU A 67 -1.16 -1.05 6.55
C LEU A 67 0.29 -1.43 6.16
N SER A 68 1.24 -1.39 7.10
CA SER A 68 2.60 -1.88 6.85
C SER A 68 2.66 -3.35 6.42
N CYS A 69 1.58 -4.11 6.65
CA CYS A 69 1.50 -5.50 6.23
C CYS A 69 1.39 -5.69 4.71
N LEU A 70 0.95 -4.67 3.95
CA LEU A 70 0.82 -4.79 2.49
C LEU A 70 2.19 -5.03 1.86
N GLY A 71 2.26 -6.04 0.99
CA GLY A 71 3.45 -6.34 0.22
C GLY A 71 3.76 -5.21 -0.76
N VAL A 72 5.03 -4.84 -0.89
CA VAL A 72 5.48 -3.89 -1.91
C VAL A 72 6.68 -4.47 -2.64
N THR A 73 6.49 -4.87 -3.90
CA THR A 73 7.57 -5.40 -4.75
C THR A 73 7.94 -4.39 -5.84
N GLU A 74 9.21 -4.05 -5.96
CA GLU A 74 9.74 -3.19 -7.01
C GLU A 74 10.30 -4.00 -8.18
N LEU A 75 9.95 -3.57 -9.39
CA LEU A 75 10.63 -3.98 -10.62
C LEU A 75 11.42 -2.79 -11.20
N LEU A 76 12.70 -3.03 -11.45
CA LEU A 76 13.59 -2.10 -12.15
C LEU A 76 14.24 -2.77 -13.36
N GLY A 77 14.14 -2.16 -14.53
CA GLY A 77 14.69 -2.70 -15.77
C GLY A 77 14.42 -1.82 -16.98
N ALA A 78 14.86 -2.25 -18.17
CA ALA A 78 14.57 -1.53 -19.39
C ALA A 78 13.04 -1.44 -19.64
N PRO A 79 12.49 -0.29 -20.10
CA PRO A 79 11.04 -0.11 -20.19
C PRO A 79 10.29 -1.16 -21.01
N SER A 80 10.88 -1.64 -22.11
CA SER A 80 10.29 -2.70 -22.94
C SER A 80 10.21 -4.04 -22.20
N VAL A 81 11.23 -4.36 -21.40
CA VAL A 81 11.30 -5.60 -20.61
C VAL A 81 10.32 -5.54 -19.46
N ILE A 82 10.24 -4.40 -18.76
CA ILE A 82 9.25 -4.17 -17.70
C ILE A 82 7.83 -4.34 -18.23
N THR A 83 7.52 -3.73 -19.38
CA THR A 83 6.19 -3.84 -20.01
C THR A 83 5.85 -5.29 -20.37
N GLN A 84 6.83 -6.06 -20.86
CA GLN A 84 6.65 -7.48 -21.16
C GLN A 84 6.38 -8.30 -19.89
N ILE A 85 7.20 -8.13 -18.85
CA ILE A 85 7.04 -8.86 -17.58
C ILE A 85 5.70 -8.55 -16.92
N THR A 86 5.26 -7.28 -16.89
CA THR A 86 3.95 -6.94 -16.30
C THR A 86 2.80 -7.52 -17.12
N ALA A 87 2.93 -7.59 -18.44
CA ALA A 87 1.93 -8.23 -19.30
C ALA A 87 1.86 -9.74 -19.04
N ASP A 88 3.00 -10.40 -18.88
CA ASP A 88 3.07 -11.84 -18.64
C ASP A 88 2.55 -12.24 -17.25
N VAL A 89 2.87 -11.45 -16.22
CA VAL A 89 2.49 -11.75 -14.83
C VAL A 89 1.07 -11.29 -14.49
N ALA A 90 0.65 -10.13 -15.00
CA ALA A 90 -0.59 -9.49 -14.56
C ALA A 90 -1.58 -9.21 -15.69
N GLY A 91 -1.24 -9.51 -16.95
CA GLY A 91 -2.11 -9.21 -18.10
C GLY A 91 -2.30 -7.71 -18.35
N THR A 92 -1.46 -6.85 -17.76
CA THR A 92 -1.55 -5.39 -17.89
C THR A 92 -0.23 -4.75 -18.30
N GLY A 93 -0.33 -3.62 -19.00
CA GLY A 93 0.81 -2.78 -19.36
C GLY A 93 1.09 -1.68 -18.33
N ALA A 94 2.33 -1.20 -18.33
CA ALA A 94 2.76 -0.05 -17.53
C ALA A 94 2.19 1.26 -18.11
N LYS A 95 1.57 2.09 -17.27
CA LYS A 95 1.03 3.40 -17.68
C LYS A 95 1.36 4.46 -16.63
N LEU A 96 2.08 5.50 -17.04
CA LEU A 96 2.43 6.61 -16.13
C LEU A 96 1.18 7.41 -15.73
N GLY A 97 1.13 7.82 -14.47
CA GLY A 97 0.03 8.62 -13.92
C GLY A 97 -1.20 7.80 -13.52
N GLU A 98 -1.22 6.51 -13.85
CA GLU A 98 -2.31 5.59 -13.54
C GLU A 98 -1.74 4.34 -12.85
N ALA A 99 -2.51 3.77 -11.92
CA ALA A 99 -2.28 2.44 -11.40
C ALA A 99 -3.33 1.49 -11.96
N VAL A 100 -2.94 0.25 -12.20
CA VAL A 100 -3.87 -0.79 -12.64
C VAL A 100 -3.94 -1.87 -11.58
N PHE A 101 -5.14 -2.24 -11.16
CA PHE A 101 -5.32 -3.41 -10.31
C PHE A 101 -5.50 -4.65 -11.18
N ALA A 102 -4.59 -5.61 -11.07
CA ALA A 102 -4.65 -6.86 -11.84
C ALA A 102 -3.88 -7.96 -11.11
N GLY A 103 -4.40 -9.19 -11.15
CA GLY A 103 -3.77 -10.33 -10.49
C GLY A 103 -3.59 -10.16 -8.97
N GLY A 104 -4.51 -9.47 -8.30
CA GLY A 104 -4.46 -9.23 -6.85
C GLY A 104 -3.50 -8.11 -6.40
N ALA A 105 -2.91 -7.36 -7.35
CA ALA A 105 -1.95 -6.31 -7.05
C ALA A 105 -2.31 -4.99 -7.73
N TRP A 106 -1.99 -3.87 -7.08
CA TRP A 106 -1.91 -2.57 -7.73
C TRP A 106 -0.54 -2.39 -8.40
N TRP A 107 -0.54 -2.22 -9.72
CA TRP A 107 0.63 -1.97 -10.55
C TRP A 107 0.80 -0.46 -10.75
N CYS A 108 1.72 0.12 -10.00
CA CYS A 108 1.99 1.55 -9.92
C CYS A 108 3.23 1.91 -10.74
N THR A 109 3.04 2.52 -11.92
CA THR A 109 4.16 2.90 -12.79
C THR A 109 4.77 4.22 -12.33
N VAL A 110 5.89 4.16 -11.62
CA VAL A 110 6.59 5.36 -11.11
C VAL A 110 7.39 6.03 -12.21
N LYS A 111 8.09 5.23 -13.01
CA LYS A 111 8.79 5.61 -14.24
C LYS A 111 8.69 4.46 -15.24
N PRO A 112 8.93 4.67 -16.54
CA PRO A 112 8.92 3.57 -17.51
C PRO A 112 9.83 2.39 -17.13
N GLU A 113 10.93 2.68 -16.43
CA GLU A 113 11.90 1.70 -15.93
C GLU A 113 11.63 1.22 -14.50
N ARG A 114 10.61 1.74 -13.81
CA ARG A 114 10.35 1.51 -12.37
C ARG A 114 8.87 1.35 -12.06
N ILE A 115 8.49 0.15 -11.65
CA ILE A 115 7.11 -0.18 -11.23
C ILE A 115 7.13 -0.71 -9.81
N LEU A 116 6.13 -0.32 -9.02
CA LEU A 116 5.82 -0.97 -7.75
C LEU A 116 4.53 -1.77 -7.88
N ALA A 117 4.54 -3.01 -7.38
CA ALA A 117 3.36 -3.81 -7.18
C ALA A 117 3.00 -3.80 -5.69
N ILE A 118 1.79 -3.36 -5.34
CA ILE A 118 1.27 -3.36 -3.96
C ILE A 118 0.24 -4.48 -3.84
N THR A 119 0.45 -5.43 -2.93
CA THR A 119 -0.38 -6.64 -2.76
C THR A 119 -0.88 -6.82 -1.34
N ASN A 120 -1.88 -7.67 -1.16
CA ASN A 120 -2.19 -8.21 0.15
C ASN A 120 -0.98 -9.00 0.71
N PRO A 121 -0.84 -9.11 2.04
CA PRO A 121 0.30 -9.77 2.66
C PRO A 121 0.48 -11.22 2.20
N ALA A 122 -0.63 -11.96 2.11
CA ALA A 122 -0.66 -13.37 1.72
C ALA A 122 -0.14 -13.63 0.29
N ASP A 123 -0.33 -12.68 -0.63
CA ASP A 123 -0.01 -12.85 -2.06
C ASP A 123 1.42 -12.42 -2.40
N THR A 124 2.11 -11.75 -1.47
CA THR A 124 3.40 -11.10 -1.70
C THR A 124 4.48 -12.07 -2.17
N ALA A 125 4.59 -13.24 -1.52
CA ALA A 125 5.63 -14.21 -1.83
C ALA A 125 5.41 -14.87 -3.20
N GLU A 126 4.16 -15.19 -3.55
CA GLU A 126 3.80 -15.79 -4.82
C GLU A 126 4.03 -14.80 -5.97
N LEU A 127 3.59 -13.55 -5.82
CA LEU A 127 3.81 -12.51 -6.83
C LEU A 127 5.31 -12.30 -7.06
N ARG A 128 6.10 -12.17 -5.98
CA ARG A 128 7.55 -12.00 -6.07
C ARG A 128 8.21 -13.16 -6.82
N ALA A 129 7.82 -14.41 -6.52
CA ALA A 129 8.35 -15.58 -7.21
C ALA A 129 8.03 -15.57 -8.72
N SER A 130 6.80 -15.21 -9.10
CA SER A 130 6.39 -15.06 -10.50
C SER A 130 7.20 -13.98 -11.23
N LEU A 131 7.43 -12.84 -10.57
CA LEU A 131 8.25 -11.75 -11.11
C LEU A 131 9.73 -12.14 -11.27
N GLU A 132 10.29 -12.84 -10.28
CA GLU A 132 11.66 -13.35 -10.34
C GLU A 132 11.84 -14.36 -11.49
N ALA A 133 10.86 -15.25 -11.70
CA ALA A 133 10.86 -16.22 -12.79
C ALA A 133 10.74 -15.55 -14.17
N ALA A 134 9.85 -14.55 -14.31
CA ALA A 134 9.71 -13.76 -15.53
C ALA A 134 10.98 -12.94 -15.83
N ALA A 135 11.56 -12.30 -14.82
CA ALA A 135 12.83 -11.57 -14.93
C ALA A 135 13.97 -12.48 -15.40
N ALA A 136 14.11 -13.68 -14.83
CA ALA A 136 15.12 -14.66 -15.23
C ALA A 136 14.94 -15.13 -16.69
N SER A 137 13.69 -15.22 -17.16
CA SER A 137 13.36 -15.67 -18.51
C SER A 137 13.51 -14.57 -19.57
N SER A 138 13.60 -13.30 -19.16
CA SER A 138 13.68 -12.16 -20.09
C SER A 138 14.99 -12.05 -20.87
N GLY A 139 16.08 -12.66 -20.37
CA GLY A 139 17.43 -12.52 -20.94
C GLY A 139 18.08 -11.16 -20.72
N GLU A 140 17.42 -10.24 -20.01
CA GLU A 140 17.85 -8.87 -19.75
C GLU A 140 18.09 -8.64 -18.24
N VAL A 141 18.80 -7.56 -17.91
CA VAL A 141 19.06 -7.22 -16.49
C VAL A 141 17.82 -6.55 -15.89
N VAL A 142 17.11 -7.31 -15.05
CA VAL A 142 15.95 -6.84 -14.27
C VAL A 142 16.20 -7.10 -12.79
N SER A 143 15.91 -6.11 -11.94
CA SER A 143 15.89 -6.27 -10.49
C SER A 143 14.44 -6.46 -10.03
N VAL A 144 14.23 -7.45 -9.18
CA VAL A 144 12.98 -7.65 -8.43
C VAL A 144 13.35 -7.53 -6.96
N THR A 145 12.81 -6.52 -6.28
CA THR A 145 13.18 -6.19 -4.90
C THR A 145 11.96 -6.11 -4.02
N ASP A 146 11.95 -6.86 -2.93
CA ASP A 146 10.95 -6.73 -1.88
C ASP A 146 11.25 -5.48 -1.03
N LEU A 147 10.34 -4.51 -1.06
CA LEU A 147 10.41 -3.26 -0.32
C LEU A 147 9.41 -3.22 0.85
N THR A 148 8.76 -4.34 1.17
CA THR A 148 7.71 -4.42 2.21
C THR A 148 8.19 -3.89 3.57
N SER A 149 9.44 -4.17 3.96
CA SER A 149 10.01 -3.65 5.22
C SER A 149 10.62 -2.25 5.11
N ALA A 150 10.88 -1.77 3.89
CA ALA A 150 11.48 -0.46 3.63
C ALA A 150 10.42 0.64 3.49
N LEU A 151 9.23 0.26 3.04
CA LEU A 151 8.09 1.13 2.84
C LEU A 151 6.97 0.76 3.82
N THR A 152 6.06 1.69 4.03
CA THR A 152 4.79 1.46 4.71
C THR A 152 3.68 2.06 3.86
N THR A 153 2.44 1.64 4.08
CA THR A 153 1.27 2.20 3.42
C THR A 153 0.23 2.59 4.45
N PHE A 154 -0.30 3.80 4.36
CA PHE A 154 -1.50 4.20 5.08
C PHE A 154 -2.70 4.21 4.14
N SER A 155 -3.83 3.69 4.60
CA SER A 155 -5.12 3.86 3.92
C SER A 155 -5.87 5.02 4.54
N VAL A 156 -6.35 5.94 3.70
CA VAL A 156 -7.23 7.04 4.09
C VAL A 156 -8.51 6.86 3.31
N SER A 157 -9.60 6.54 4.01
CA SER A 157 -10.85 6.13 3.38
C SER A 157 -12.06 6.86 3.96
N GLY A 158 -12.93 7.37 3.10
CA GLY A 158 -14.18 8.05 3.43
C GLY A 158 -14.38 9.35 2.67
N PRO A 159 -15.61 9.89 2.65
CA PRO A 159 -15.96 11.08 1.84
C PRO A 159 -15.09 12.31 2.12
N LEU A 160 -14.46 12.40 3.30
CA LEU A 160 -13.55 13.49 3.68
C LEU A 160 -12.06 13.14 3.52
N ALA A 161 -11.72 11.98 2.94
CA ALA A 161 -10.32 11.56 2.74
C ALA A 161 -9.51 12.55 1.90
N ARG A 162 -10.13 13.13 0.86
CA ARG A 162 -9.50 14.17 0.03
C ARG A 162 -9.17 15.42 0.86
N ASP A 163 -10.11 15.84 1.71
CA ASP A 163 -9.97 17.01 2.58
C ASP A 163 -8.87 16.78 3.63
N ALA A 164 -8.71 15.54 4.12
CA ALA A 164 -7.59 15.17 4.99
C ALA A 164 -6.24 15.35 4.27
N PHE A 165 -6.09 14.86 3.03
CA PHE A 165 -4.86 15.08 2.26
C PHE A 165 -4.61 16.57 1.96
N ALA A 166 -5.64 17.34 1.61
CA ALA A 166 -5.50 18.77 1.32
C ALA A 166 -4.90 19.58 2.47
N ARG A 167 -4.98 19.10 3.72
CA ARG A 167 -4.36 19.72 4.90
C ARG A 167 -2.86 19.46 5.00
N VAL A 168 -2.38 18.33 4.46
CA VAL A 168 -0.99 17.87 4.63
C VAL A 168 -0.18 17.89 3.34
N THR A 169 -0.79 18.14 2.18
CA THR A 169 -0.10 18.19 0.89
C THR A 169 -0.55 19.33 -0.01
N ALA A 170 0.36 19.80 -0.85
CA ALA A 170 0.09 20.73 -1.94
C ALA A 170 -0.28 20.03 -3.26
N LEU A 171 -0.30 18.68 -3.28
CA LEU A 171 -0.73 17.92 -4.45
C LEU A 171 -2.20 18.21 -4.76
N ASP A 172 -2.53 18.27 -6.05
CA ASP A 172 -3.88 18.49 -6.51
C ASP A 172 -4.69 17.19 -6.51
N VAL A 173 -5.36 16.93 -5.38
CA VAL A 173 -6.17 15.72 -5.18
C VAL A 173 -7.65 15.91 -5.59
N ARG A 174 -7.97 16.95 -6.37
CA ARG A 174 -9.34 17.18 -6.87
C ARG A 174 -9.68 16.10 -7.90
N ASP A 175 -10.95 15.68 -7.95
CA ASP A 175 -11.39 14.55 -8.78
C ASP A 175 -11.05 14.68 -10.26
N ARG A 176 -11.01 15.91 -10.77
CA ARG A 176 -10.63 16.21 -12.16
C ARG A 176 -9.15 15.95 -12.45
N GLU A 177 -8.27 16.18 -11.47
CA GLU A 177 -6.81 16.09 -11.61
C GLU A 177 -6.27 14.76 -11.09
N PHE A 178 -6.98 14.14 -10.15
CA PHE A 178 -6.61 12.87 -9.55
C PHE A 178 -7.81 11.91 -9.53
N PRO A 179 -8.22 11.39 -10.70
CA PRO A 179 -9.36 10.48 -10.82
C PRO A 179 -9.09 9.13 -10.14
N VAL A 180 -10.11 8.27 -10.04
CA VAL A 180 -9.93 6.88 -9.58
C VAL A 180 -8.92 6.16 -10.46
N CYS A 181 -8.11 5.29 -9.84
CA CYS A 181 -6.90 4.71 -10.41
C CYS A 181 -5.78 5.72 -10.70
N GLY A 182 -5.95 6.99 -10.34
CA GLY A 182 -4.90 8.00 -10.39
C GLY A 182 -3.74 7.62 -9.47
N PHE A 183 -2.53 7.81 -9.99
CA PHE A 183 -1.30 7.50 -9.27
C PHE A 183 -0.27 8.60 -9.47
N MET A 184 0.32 9.08 -8.38
CA MET A 184 1.36 10.09 -8.47
C MET A 184 2.43 9.98 -7.36
N PRO A 185 3.71 10.14 -7.70
CA PRO A 185 4.73 10.46 -6.71
C PRO A 185 4.60 11.92 -6.26
N GLY A 186 4.85 12.18 -4.98
CA GLY A 186 4.77 13.54 -4.45
C GLY A 186 5.19 13.65 -3.00
N SER A 187 5.02 14.85 -2.44
CA SER A 187 5.31 15.12 -1.03
C SER A 187 4.00 15.26 -0.26
N ILE A 188 3.81 14.43 0.75
CA ILE A 188 2.68 14.47 1.68
C ILE A 188 3.27 14.63 3.07
N GLY A 189 2.82 15.62 3.83
CA GLY A 189 3.43 15.96 5.12
C GLY A 189 4.94 16.25 5.02
N ARG A 190 5.43 16.81 3.91
CA ARG A 190 6.88 16.96 3.65
C ARG A 190 7.68 15.65 3.55
N VAL A 191 7.02 14.49 3.55
CA VAL A 191 7.62 13.18 3.31
C VAL A 191 7.45 12.81 1.83
N PRO A 192 8.53 12.47 1.11
CA PRO A 192 8.43 11.91 -0.23
C PRO A 192 7.71 10.56 -0.18
N GLY A 193 6.72 10.39 -1.04
CA GLY A 193 5.96 9.15 -1.12
C GLY A 193 5.16 9.06 -2.41
N LEU A 194 4.26 8.10 -2.42
CA LEU A 194 3.37 7.79 -3.51
C LEU A 194 1.94 7.91 -3.02
N LEU A 195 1.06 8.43 -3.86
CA LEU A 195 -0.36 8.47 -3.61
C LEU A 195 -1.07 7.72 -4.73
N LEU A 196 -1.96 6.82 -4.34
CA LEU A 196 -2.84 6.06 -5.22
C LEU A 196 -4.28 6.31 -4.78
N ARG A 197 -5.16 6.69 -5.69
CA ARG A 197 -6.61 6.68 -5.47
C ARG A 197 -7.20 5.36 -5.95
N GLN A 198 -7.33 4.39 -5.04
CA GLN A 198 -7.78 3.04 -5.37
C GLN A 198 -9.31 2.91 -5.51
N GLY A 199 -10.07 3.91 -5.07
CA GLY A 199 -11.52 3.98 -5.19
C GLY A 199 -12.02 5.42 -5.09
N GLU A 200 -13.34 5.62 -5.19
CA GLU A 200 -13.94 6.96 -5.16
C GLU A 200 -13.46 7.79 -3.97
N ASN A 201 -13.49 7.21 -2.78
CA ASN A 201 -13.12 7.85 -1.52
C ASN A 201 -12.05 7.06 -0.77
N SER A 202 -11.19 6.32 -1.47
CA SER A 202 -10.17 5.47 -0.83
C SER A 202 -8.81 5.67 -1.49
N TYR A 203 -7.83 5.93 -0.64
CA TYR A 203 -6.48 6.28 -1.05
C TYR A 203 -5.46 5.41 -0.30
N LEU A 204 -4.38 5.06 -0.98
CA LEU A 204 -3.20 4.46 -0.40
C LEU A 204 -2.03 5.44 -0.50
N HIS A 205 -1.45 5.77 0.64
CA HIS A 205 -0.24 6.57 0.73
C HIS A 205 0.94 5.67 1.12
N THR A 206 1.82 5.39 0.16
CA THR A 206 2.99 4.53 0.36
C THR A 206 4.26 5.36 0.44
N PHE A 207 5.06 5.21 1.50
CA PHE A 207 6.23 6.05 1.77
C PHE A 207 7.25 5.30 2.63
N GLY A 208 8.41 5.93 2.91
CA GLY A 208 9.47 5.30 3.70
C GLY A 208 9.03 4.99 5.14
N ALA A 209 9.16 3.73 5.56
CA ALA A 209 8.70 3.25 6.87
C ALA A 209 9.34 4.00 8.06
N ALA A 210 10.54 4.56 7.88
CA ALA A 210 11.21 5.37 8.89
C ALA A 210 10.46 6.66 9.25
N SER A 211 9.59 7.16 8.37
CA SER A 211 8.77 8.35 8.58
C SER A 211 7.37 8.05 9.09
N ALA A 212 7.04 6.77 9.36
CA ALA A 212 5.70 6.32 9.74
C ALA A 212 5.16 7.05 10.98
N GLN A 213 5.98 7.23 12.02
CA GLN A 213 5.56 7.89 13.27
C GLN A 213 5.11 9.32 13.02
N TYR A 214 5.96 10.09 12.34
CA TYR A 214 5.67 11.48 11.99
C TYR A 214 4.41 11.58 11.11
N MET A 215 4.28 10.68 10.13
CA MET A 215 3.12 10.67 9.24
C MET A 215 1.84 10.30 9.99
N TRP A 216 1.90 9.37 10.94
CA TRP A 216 0.77 8.94 11.76
C TRP A 216 0.22 10.11 12.56
N GLU A 217 1.09 10.79 13.30
CA GLU A 217 0.73 11.99 14.08
C GLU A 217 0.13 13.07 13.17
N SER A 218 0.79 13.37 12.06
CA SER A 218 0.34 14.43 11.13
C SER A 218 -1.02 14.10 10.47
N MET A 219 -1.26 12.84 10.12
CA MET A 219 -2.50 12.42 9.46
C MET A 219 -3.64 12.24 10.45
N ILE A 220 -3.38 11.77 11.67
CA ILE A 220 -4.40 11.67 12.72
C ILE A 220 -4.95 13.05 13.06
N ASP A 221 -4.09 14.05 13.27
CA ASP A 221 -4.54 15.43 13.52
C ASP A 221 -5.48 15.92 12.39
N ALA A 222 -5.10 15.70 11.13
CA ALA A 222 -5.90 16.10 9.97
C ALA A 222 -7.24 15.35 9.87
N VAL A 223 -7.27 14.07 10.27
CA VAL A 223 -8.45 13.20 10.24
C VAL A 223 -9.42 13.52 11.37
N GLU A 224 -8.91 13.76 12.58
CA GLU A 224 -9.73 14.11 13.75
C GLU A 224 -10.39 15.48 13.60
N GLU A 225 -9.71 16.46 13.00
CA GLU A 225 -10.31 17.77 12.67
C GLU A 225 -11.53 17.68 11.73
N LEU A 226 -11.69 16.56 11.03
CA LEU A 226 -12.80 16.26 10.12
C LEU A 226 -13.86 15.35 10.77
N GLY A 227 -13.74 15.07 12.08
CA GLY A 227 -14.60 14.13 12.80
C GLY A 227 -14.31 12.66 12.47
N GLY A 228 -13.16 12.40 11.85
CA GLY A 228 -12.65 11.07 11.56
C GLY A 228 -11.94 10.43 12.75
N ARG A 229 -11.29 9.28 12.52
CA ARG A 229 -10.57 8.53 13.55
C ARG A 229 -9.57 7.51 12.99
N PRO A 230 -8.64 6.98 13.81
CA PRO A 230 -7.98 5.72 13.51
C PRO A 230 -8.99 4.58 13.32
N VAL A 231 -8.75 3.74 12.33
CA VAL A 231 -9.55 2.53 12.08
C VAL A 231 -8.65 1.34 11.81
N GLY A 232 -9.06 0.16 12.23
CA GLY A 232 -8.36 -1.07 11.94
C GLY A 232 -8.66 -1.58 10.54
N ILE A 233 -7.87 -2.55 10.09
CA ILE A 233 -7.99 -3.13 8.76
C ILE A 233 -9.39 -3.73 8.50
N ASP A 234 -10.10 -4.19 9.54
CA ASP A 234 -11.44 -4.79 9.42
C ASP A 234 -12.56 -3.80 9.10
N ALA A 235 -12.28 -2.50 9.27
CA ALA A 235 -13.19 -1.43 8.90
C ALA A 235 -13.05 -1.00 7.43
N LEU A 236 -12.00 -1.45 6.74
CA LEU A 236 -11.71 -1.07 5.36
C LEU A 236 -12.46 -1.96 4.36
N GLY A 237 -12.63 -1.43 3.14
CA GLY A 237 -12.97 -2.24 1.97
C GLY A 237 -11.78 -3.05 1.47
N PRO A 238 -12.01 -4.00 0.53
CA PRO A 238 -10.92 -4.77 -0.06
C PRO A 238 -9.92 -3.88 -0.80
N LEU A 239 -8.66 -4.32 -0.84
CA LEU A 239 -7.66 -3.75 -1.72
C LEU A 239 -8.13 -3.89 -3.17
N GLY A 240 -8.07 -2.81 -3.95
CA GLY A 240 -8.44 -2.86 -5.37
C GLY A 240 -9.89 -2.48 -5.68
N GLY A 241 -10.64 -1.93 -4.72
CA GLY A 241 -12.10 -1.69 -4.79
C GLY A 241 -12.70 -1.01 -6.04
N ALA A 242 -11.91 -0.44 -6.96
CA ALA A 242 -12.37 0.01 -8.29
C ALA A 242 -11.89 -0.84 -9.48
N GLY A 243 -10.79 -1.58 -9.33
CA GLY A 243 -10.19 -2.35 -10.42
C GLY A 243 -10.85 -3.69 -10.72
N GLU A 244 -11.58 -4.27 -9.78
CA GLU A 244 -12.41 -5.46 -10.03
C GLU A 244 -13.66 -5.13 -10.88
N ALA A 245 -14.13 -3.88 -10.86
CA ALA A 245 -15.31 -3.48 -11.62
C ALA A 245 -15.05 -3.36 -13.15
N ASN A 246 -13.79 -3.12 -13.54
CA ASN A 246 -13.40 -2.93 -14.95
C ASN A 246 -12.88 -4.22 -15.64
N SER A 247 -12.76 -5.34 -14.93
CA SER A 247 -12.36 -6.63 -15.53
C SER A 247 -13.55 -7.47 -16.02
N ASN A 248 -14.79 -7.02 -15.76
CA ASN A 248 -16.04 -7.69 -16.14
C ASN A 248 -16.90 -6.89 -17.15
N ALA A 249 -16.32 -5.90 -17.85
CA ALA A 249 -16.99 -5.12 -18.88
C ALA A 249 -16.34 -5.29 -20.25
#